data_AF-A0AAW6X9H8-F1
#
_entry.id   AF-A0AAW6X9H8-F1
#
_cell.length_a   1.000
_cell.length_b   1.000
_cell.length_c   1.000
_cell.angle_alpha   90.00
_cell.angle_beta   90.00
_cell.angle_gamma   90.00
#
_symmetry.space_group_name_H-M   'P 1'
#
loop_
_entity.id
_entity.type
_entity.pdbx_description
1 polymer ?
#
loop_
_entity_poly.entity_id
_entity_poly.type
_entity_poly.pdbx_seq_one_letter_code
_entity_poly.pdbx_strand_id
1 'polypeptide(L)'
;MSQKIAVFSLSTSNPLYVTAIYDDDNNLIMSIPKSLPNSLKQQRVKVIPAIEKLLKADFKVLVDETSGTIASESGAHHVSLKTRHTDSRAAVLVGIERYNELRLQKAISLPEKNPGAYEIPSSIVDIDYNAAGDEVYHINWQDIRPEHLLTIMCCFATVYHPVTSAAYIKAMTGGSEEREQHPLLRVFGNLIKHQEVTSASAVPPSLTGQRISDNEVIL
;
A
#
# COMPACT_ATOMS: atom_id res chain seq x y z
N MET A 1 -12.50 10.18 -12.71
CA MET A 1 -12.37 10.45 -11.27
C MET A 1 -10.93 10.18 -10.85
N SER A 2 -10.19 11.24 -10.52
CA SER A 2 -8.80 11.13 -10.11
C SER A 2 -8.66 10.33 -8.81
N GLN A 3 -7.74 9.37 -8.78
CA GLN A 3 -7.45 8.57 -7.60
C GLN A 3 -6.36 9.24 -6.76
N LYS A 4 -6.63 9.42 -5.46
CA LYS A 4 -5.64 9.89 -4.49
C LYS A 4 -4.94 8.71 -3.84
N ILE A 5 -3.62 8.69 -3.88
CA ILE A 5 -2.79 7.59 -3.42
C ILE A 5 -1.86 8.11 -2.32
N ALA A 6 -1.67 7.33 -1.26
CA ALA A 6 -0.61 7.56 -0.29
C ALA A 6 0.14 6.25 -0.03
N VAL A 7 1.46 6.30 -0.04
CA VAL A 7 2.32 5.15 0.18
C VAL A 7 3.26 5.46 1.33
N PHE A 8 3.30 4.56 2.31
CA PHE A 8 4.20 4.60 3.46
C PHE A 8 5.19 3.45 3.37
N SER A 9 6.48 3.75 3.26
CA SER A 9 7.57 2.78 3.38
C SER A 9 8.07 2.78 4.82
N LEU A 10 7.77 1.73 5.57
CA LEU A 10 8.17 1.57 6.98
C LEU A 10 9.10 0.37 7.18
N SER A 11 9.23 -0.53 6.20
CA SER A 11 10.10 -1.72 6.27
C SER A 11 11.59 -1.41 6.03
N THR A 12 11.94 -0.14 5.79
CA THR A 12 13.30 0.28 5.39
C THR A 12 14.04 1.03 6.51
N SER A 13 15.36 1.15 6.37
CA SER A 13 16.21 1.90 7.31
C SER A 13 15.99 3.41 7.30
N ASN A 14 15.32 3.92 6.26
CA ASN A 14 14.91 5.32 6.15
C ASN A 14 13.43 5.37 5.74
N PRO A 15 12.50 5.30 6.70
CA PRO A 15 11.08 5.36 6.45
C PRO A 15 10.66 6.68 5.82
N LEU A 16 9.89 6.57 4.75
CA LEU A 16 9.41 7.70 3.96
C LEU A 16 7.93 7.49 3.65
N TYR A 17 7.19 8.58 3.41
CA TYR A 17 5.93 8.48 2.70
C TYR A 17 5.84 9.51 1.59
N VAL A 18 5.01 9.19 0.60
CA VAL A 18 4.67 10.08 -0.50
C VAL A 18 3.16 10.03 -0.73
N THR A 19 2.61 11.13 -1.22
CA THR A 19 1.25 11.15 -1.76
C THR A 19 1.34 11.30 -3.27
N ALA A 20 0.42 10.69 -3.99
CA ALA A 20 0.33 10.83 -5.43
C ALA A 20 -1.12 11.05 -5.86
N ILE A 21 -1.31 11.67 -7.02
CA ILE A 21 -2.58 11.76 -7.70
C ILE A 21 -2.43 11.01 -9.02
N TYR A 22 -3.33 10.08 -9.27
CA TYR A 22 -3.50 9.47 -10.57
C TYR A 22 -4.72 10.12 -11.22
N ASP A 23 -4.50 10.97 -12.21
CA ASP A 23 -5.55 11.79 -12.80
C ASP A 23 -6.34 11.05 -13.90
N ASP A 24 -7.34 11.74 -14.47
CA ASP A 24 -8.23 11.18 -15.48
C ASP A 24 -7.56 10.99 -16.84
N ASP A 25 -6.43 11.67 -17.07
CA ASP A 25 -5.60 11.57 -18.25
C ASP A 25 -4.53 10.47 -18.12
N ASN A 26 -4.63 9.64 -17.08
CA ASN A 26 -3.70 8.57 -16.72
C ASN A 26 -2.30 9.05 -16.33
N ASN A 27 -2.15 10.30 -15.88
CA ASN A 27 -0.89 10.78 -15.32
C ASN A 27 -0.78 10.44 -13.84
N LEU A 28 0.34 9.86 -13.44
CA LEU A 28 0.73 9.66 -12.05
C LEU A 28 1.64 10.79 -11.59
N ILE A 29 1.15 11.64 -10.69
CA ILE A 29 1.88 12.81 -10.18
C ILE A 29 2.25 12.56 -8.72
N MET A 30 3.54 12.38 -8.45
CA MET A 30 4.08 12.16 -7.10
C MET A 30 4.44 13.48 -6.42
N SER A 31 4.03 13.65 -5.17
CA SER A 31 4.36 14.80 -4.35
C SER A 31 5.77 14.69 -3.77
N ILE A 32 6.19 15.74 -3.05
CA ILE A 32 7.45 15.72 -2.31
C ILE A 32 7.34 14.71 -1.15
N PRO A 33 8.23 13.71 -1.11
CA PRO A 33 8.24 12.71 -0.06
C PRO A 33 8.68 13.32 1.26
N LYS A 34 8.17 12.73 2.35
CA LYS A 34 8.46 13.20 3.71
C LYS A 34 9.01 12.06 4.54
N SER A 35 10.04 12.39 5.32
CA SER A 35 10.65 11.44 6.25
C SER A 35 9.73 11.10 7.41
N LEU A 36 9.82 9.86 7.84
CA LEU A 36 9.07 9.30 8.95
C LEU A 36 10.01 8.85 10.07
N PRO A 37 9.49 8.69 11.31
CA PRO A 37 10.28 8.15 12.39
C PRO A 37 10.73 6.71 12.15
N ASN A 38 11.95 6.37 12.57
CA ASN A 38 12.48 5.00 12.53
C ASN A 38 11.89 4.09 13.64
N SER A 39 11.62 4.66 14.81
CA SER A 39 11.18 3.87 15.97
C SER A 39 9.70 3.52 15.85
N LEU A 40 9.36 2.24 15.99
CA LEU A 40 7.97 1.76 15.98
C LEU A 40 7.09 2.53 16.98
N LYS A 41 7.59 2.84 18.18
CA LYS A 41 6.86 3.63 19.18
C LYS A 41 6.51 5.03 18.64
N GLN A 42 7.44 5.68 17.95
CA GLN A 42 7.20 6.99 17.34
C GLN A 42 6.33 6.89 16.09
N GLN A 43 6.43 5.80 15.33
CA GLN A 43 5.56 5.52 14.19
C GLN A 43 4.10 5.38 14.65
N ARG A 44 3.82 4.60 15.71
CA ARG A 44 2.45 4.49 16.25
C ARG A 44 1.87 5.85 16.64
N VAL A 45 2.67 6.72 17.25
CA VAL A 45 2.22 8.06 17.69
C VAL A 45 2.01 9.04 16.52
N LYS A 46 2.86 9.01 15.49
CA LYS A 46 2.86 10.02 14.42
C LYS A 46 2.26 9.55 13.09
N VAL A 47 2.50 8.29 12.72
CA VAL A 47 2.11 7.72 11.43
C VAL A 47 0.65 7.32 11.42
N ILE A 48 0.14 6.66 12.47
CA ILE A 48 -1.27 6.23 12.56
C ILE A 48 -2.23 7.43 12.39
N PRO A 49 -2.09 8.55 13.14
CA PRO A 49 -2.99 9.69 12.94
C PRO A 49 -2.85 10.35 11.55
N ALA A 50 -1.66 10.28 10.96
CA ALA A 50 -1.44 10.80 9.60
C ALA A 50 -2.15 9.93 8.55
N ILE A 51 -2.11 8.60 8.70
CA ILE A 51 -2.83 7.66 7.85
C ILE A 51 -4.34 7.88 7.98
N GLU A 52 -4.87 7.94 9.20
CA GLU A 52 -6.31 8.18 9.42
C GLU A 52 -6.79 9.48 8.78
N LYS A 53 -5.98 10.53 8.84
CA LYS A 53 -6.28 11.81 8.17
C LYS A 53 -6.34 11.66 6.65
N LEU A 54 -5.45 10.87 6.07
CA LEU A 54 -5.44 10.60 4.63
C LEU A 54 -6.63 9.73 4.20
N LEU A 55 -6.95 8.69 4.97
CA LEU A 55 -8.14 7.85 4.74
C LEU A 55 -9.43 8.70 4.77
N LYS A 56 -9.57 9.61 5.75
CA LYS A 56 -10.70 10.57 5.82
C LYS A 56 -10.74 11.53 4.63
N ALA A 57 -9.61 11.77 3.97
CA ALA A 57 -9.50 12.61 2.77
C ALA A 57 -9.65 11.80 1.46
N ASP A 58 -10.15 10.55 1.56
CA ASP A 58 -10.40 9.62 0.45
C ASP A 58 -9.13 9.20 -0.29
N PHE A 59 -7.99 9.17 0.41
CA PHE A 59 -6.78 8.55 -0.11
C PHE A 59 -6.87 7.04 0.01
N LYS A 60 -6.49 6.35 -1.06
CA LYS A 60 -6.07 4.97 -0.99
C LYS A 60 -4.69 4.90 -0.34
N VAL A 61 -4.63 4.40 0.89
CA VAL A 61 -3.38 4.32 1.66
C VAL A 61 -2.81 2.90 1.63
N LEU A 62 -1.59 2.77 1.11
CA LEU A 62 -0.78 1.55 1.17
C LEU A 62 0.34 1.73 2.20
N VAL A 63 0.51 0.72 3.05
CA VAL A 63 1.54 0.69 4.09
C VAL A 63 2.40 -0.55 3.88
N ASP A 64 3.67 -0.31 3.56
CA ASP A 64 4.71 -1.32 3.53
C ASP A 64 5.39 -1.39 4.90
N GLU A 65 5.22 -2.51 5.59
CA GLU A 65 5.83 -2.79 6.88
C GLU A 65 5.99 -4.30 7.05
N THR A 66 6.92 -4.73 7.91
CA THR A 66 7.18 -6.16 8.13
C THR A 66 6.12 -6.80 9.04
N SER A 67 5.65 -6.09 10.08
CA SER A 67 4.80 -6.66 11.13
C SER A 67 3.29 -6.52 10.89
N GLY A 68 2.87 -5.64 9.99
CA GLY A 68 1.44 -5.33 9.74
C GLY A 68 0.75 -4.55 10.88
N THR A 69 1.52 -4.05 11.85
CA THR A 69 0.98 -3.41 13.07
C THR A 69 0.37 -2.04 12.75
N ILE A 70 1.06 -1.20 11.99
CA ILE A 70 0.63 0.16 11.69
C ILE A 70 -0.60 0.16 10.78
N ALA A 71 -0.60 -0.68 9.75
CA ALA A 71 -1.68 -0.84 8.80
C ALA A 71 -2.95 -1.37 9.49
N SER A 72 -2.82 -2.41 10.32
CA SER A 72 -3.93 -2.99 11.07
C SER A 72 -4.58 -1.96 12.01
N GLU A 73 -3.76 -1.23 12.77
CA GLU A 73 -4.28 -0.23 13.73
C GLU A 73 -4.86 1.02 13.05
N SER A 74 -4.38 1.38 11.87
CA SER A 74 -4.85 2.57 11.14
C SER A 74 -5.96 2.29 10.13
N GLY A 75 -6.26 1.02 9.83
CA GLY A 75 -7.21 0.62 8.80
C GLY A 75 -6.68 0.80 7.36
N ALA A 76 -5.37 0.98 7.18
CA ALA A 76 -4.76 1.05 5.86
C ALA A 76 -4.46 -0.34 5.26
N HIS A 77 -4.22 -0.39 3.95
CA HIS A 77 -3.88 -1.64 3.30
C HIS A 77 -2.42 -2.00 3.56
N HIS A 78 -2.21 -3.10 4.29
CA HIS A 78 -0.89 -3.71 4.44
C HIS A 78 -0.46 -4.33 3.11
N VAL A 79 0.55 -3.75 2.46
CA VAL A 79 1.06 -4.21 1.18
C VAL A 79 2.58 -4.14 1.18
N SER A 80 3.22 -5.26 0.89
CA SER A 80 4.65 -5.33 0.63
C SER A 80 4.91 -5.52 -0.85
N LEU A 81 6.15 -5.31 -1.29
CA LEU A 81 6.59 -5.64 -2.64
C LEU A 81 6.40 -7.12 -3.03
N LYS A 82 6.23 -8.00 -2.04
CA LYS A 82 5.98 -9.43 -2.21
C LYS A 82 4.48 -9.78 -2.25
N THR A 83 3.59 -8.84 -1.94
CA THR A 83 2.15 -9.06 -1.96
C THR A 83 1.73 -9.48 -3.37
N ARG A 84 0.93 -10.56 -3.47
CA ARG A 84 0.46 -11.04 -4.76
C ARG A 84 -0.72 -10.21 -5.24
N HIS A 85 -0.69 -9.84 -6.52
CA HIS A 85 -1.81 -9.24 -7.22
C HIS A 85 -2.82 -10.32 -7.65
N THR A 86 -3.94 -9.90 -8.24
CA THR A 86 -5.03 -10.80 -8.66
C THR A 86 -4.60 -11.83 -9.70
N ASP A 87 -3.58 -11.50 -10.50
CA ASP A 87 -2.93 -12.39 -11.47
C ASP A 87 -1.81 -13.27 -10.85
N SER A 88 -1.71 -13.31 -9.51
CA SER A 88 -0.70 -14.05 -8.74
C SER A 88 0.74 -13.55 -8.87
N ARG A 89 1.01 -12.49 -9.66
CA ARG A 89 2.33 -11.86 -9.76
C ARG A 89 2.59 -10.97 -8.56
N ALA A 90 3.87 -10.78 -8.21
CA ALA A 90 4.24 -9.96 -7.07
C ALA A 90 4.03 -8.47 -7.38
N ALA A 91 3.66 -7.68 -6.36
CA ALA A 91 3.42 -6.25 -6.47
C ALA A 91 4.62 -5.49 -7.05
N VAL A 92 5.84 -5.94 -6.77
CA VAL A 92 7.05 -5.39 -7.39
C VAL A 92 7.06 -5.49 -8.91
N LEU A 93 6.68 -6.65 -9.46
CA LEU A 93 6.67 -6.87 -10.91
C LEU A 93 5.58 -6.03 -11.57
N VAL A 94 4.36 -6.11 -11.05
CA VAL A 94 3.21 -5.34 -11.55
C VAL A 94 3.48 -3.83 -11.45
N GLY A 95 4.09 -3.37 -10.36
CA GLY A 95 4.47 -1.97 -10.18
C GLY A 95 5.54 -1.51 -11.15
N ILE A 96 6.55 -2.34 -11.44
CA ILE A 96 7.63 -2.02 -12.39
C ILE A 96 7.11 -1.99 -13.83
N GLU A 97 6.27 -2.95 -14.23
CA GLU A 97 5.61 -2.94 -15.54
C GLU A 97 4.77 -1.68 -15.73
N ARG A 98 3.96 -1.34 -14.72
CA ARG A 98 3.14 -0.13 -14.75
C ARG A 98 4.00 1.14 -14.79
N TYR A 99 5.10 1.17 -14.05
CA TYR A 99 6.07 2.27 -14.13
C TYR A 99 6.64 2.41 -15.55
N ASN A 100 7.08 1.32 -16.17
CA ASN A 100 7.64 1.33 -17.52
C ASN A 100 6.61 1.83 -18.53
N GLU A 101 5.35 1.40 -18.42
CA GLU A 101 4.25 1.87 -19.25
C GLU A 101 4.05 3.39 -19.11
N LEU A 102 3.88 3.90 -17.89
CA LEU A 102 3.70 5.33 -17.62
C LEU A 102 4.91 6.15 -18.08
N ARG A 103 6.12 5.62 -17.91
CA ARG A 103 7.36 6.28 -18.33
C ARG A 103 7.48 6.36 -19.84
N LEU A 104 7.09 5.31 -20.58
CA LEU A 104 7.02 5.32 -22.04
C LEU A 104 5.98 6.34 -22.56
N GLN A 105 4.86 6.46 -21.87
CA GLN A 105 3.79 7.43 -22.18
C GLN A 105 4.12 8.87 -21.74
N LYS A 106 5.22 9.07 -21.00
CA LYS A 106 5.56 10.33 -20.30
C LYS A 106 4.45 10.79 -19.34
N ALA A 107 3.70 9.83 -18.79
CA ALA A 107 2.56 10.01 -17.91
C ALA A 107 2.94 9.81 -16.42
N ILE A 108 4.21 10.03 -16.06
CA ILE A 108 4.67 10.00 -14.66
C ILE A 108 5.49 11.24 -14.33
N SER A 109 5.09 11.93 -13.28
CA SER A 109 5.84 13.04 -12.70
C SER A 109 6.41 12.59 -11.35
N LEU A 110 7.74 12.37 -11.34
CA LEU A 110 8.48 12.02 -10.14
C LEU A 110 8.66 13.25 -9.23
N PRO A 111 9.02 13.07 -7.95
CA PRO A 111 9.27 14.20 -7.05
C PRO A 111 10.32 15.17 -7.60
N GLU A 112 10.03 16.48 -7.58
CA GLU A 112 10.89 17.52 -8.15
C GLU A 112 12.30 17.55 -7.53
N LYS A 113 12.39 17.25 -6.24
CA LYS A 113 13.65 17.22 -5.51
C LYS A 113 14.32 15.86 -5.69
N ASN A 114 15.39 15.84 -6.49
CA ASN A 114 16.19 14.65 -6.80
C ASN A 114 15.38 13.54 -7.50
N PRO A 115 14.83 13.81 -8.71
CA PRO A 115 13.98 12.84 -9.42
C PRO A 115 14.71 11.54 -9.74
N GLY A 116 16.02 11.60 -10.01
CA GLY A 116 16.84 10.42 -10.30
C GLY A 116 16.91 9.39 -9.16
N ALA A 117 16.63 9.79 -7.92
CA ALA A 117 16.54 8.82 -6.82
C ALA A 117 15.29 7.94 -6.89
N TYR A 118 14.22 8.43 -7.54
CA TYR A 118 12.91 7.78 -7.68
C TYR A 118 12.76 7.04 -9.01
N GLU A 119 13.71 7.22 -9.94
CA GLU A 119 13.77 6.42 -11.16
C GLU A 119 14.11 4.98 -10.82
N ILE A 120 13.35 4.04 -11.39
CA ILE A 120 13.58 2.61 -11.20
C ILE A 120 14.58 2.12 -12.26
N PRO A 121 15.77 1.61 -11.85
CA PRO A 121 16.72 1.00 -12.78
C PRO A 121 16.17 -0.27 -13.42
N SER A 122 16.51 -0.51 -14.68
CA SER A 122 16.13 -1.74 -15.39
C SER A 122 16.77 -3.00 -14.78
N SER A 123 17.88 -2.86 -14.05
CA SER A 123 18.59 -3.96 -13.40
C SER A 123 17.90 -4.53 -12.16
N ILE A 124 16.77 -3.96 -11.72
CA ILE A 124 16.02 -4.52 -10.57
C ILE A 124 15.38 -5.85 -10.92
N VAL A 125 14.98 -6.05 -12.18
CA VAL A 125 14.30 -7.25 -12.65
C VAL A 125 15.00 -7.78 -13.89
N ASP A 126 15.53 -8.98 -13.79
CA ASP A 126 16.01 -9.75 -14.93
C ASP A 126 14.95 -10.78 -15.32
N ILE A 127 14.82 -11.02 -16.63
CA ILE A 127 13.86 -11.96 -17.21
C ILE A 127 14.66 -13.10 -17.85
N ASP A 128 14.50 -14.29 -17.31
CA ASP A 128 15.03 -15.52 -17.88
C ASP A 128 13.88 -16.42 -18.35
N TYR A 129 14.22 -17.45 -19.15
CA TYR A 129 13.27 -18.47 -19.56
C TYR A 129 13.69 -19.82 -19.00
N ASN A 130 12.75 -20.52 -18.36
CA ASN A 130 13.02 -21.88 -17.90
C ASN A 130 13.08 -22.85 -19.09
N ALA A 131 13.44 -24.12 -18.84
CA ALA A 131 13.50 -25.15 -19.87
C ALA A 131 12.15 -25.47 -20.55
N ALA A 132 11.03 -25.08 -19.93
CA ALA A 132 9.68 -25.20 -20.49
C ALA A 132 9.26 -23.98 -21.35
N GLY A 133 10.08 -22.92 -21.38
CA GLY A 133 9.81 -21.68 -22.09
C GLY A 133 8.97 -20.68 -21.30
N ASP A 134 8.73 -20.90 -20.01
CA ASP A 134 8.04 -19.92 -19.15
C ASP A 134 9.01 -18.83 -18.69
N GLU A 135 8.50 -17.60 -18.61
CA GLU A 135 9.22 -16.46 -18.06
C GLU A 135 9.46 -16.61 -16.55
N VAL A 136 10.72 -16.47 -16.13
CA VAL A 136 11.17 -16.47 -14.74
C VAL A 136 11.77 -15.11 -14.43
N TYR A 137 11.17 -14.43 -13.46
CA TYR A 137 11.59 -13.10 -13.03
C TYR A 137 12.55 -13.19 -11.85
N HIS A 138 13.77 -12.70 -12.03
CA HIS A 138 14.78 -12.58 -10.99
C HIS A 138 14.81 -11.14 -10.46
N ILE A 139 14.41 -10.96 -9.20
CA ILE A 139 14.34 -9.63 -8.58
C ILE A 139 15.56 -9.41 -7.68
N ASN A 140 16.34 -8.38 -7.96
CA ASN A 140 17.44 -7.98 -7.10
C ASN A 140 16.93 -7.12 -5.93
N TRP A 141 16.54 -7.78 -4.84
CA TRP A 141 16.00 -7.13 -3.64
C TRP A 141 16.98 -6.19 -2.94
N GLN A 142 18.29 -6.37 -3.10
CA GLN A 142 19.31 -5.57 -2.41
C GLN A 142 19.44 -4.17 -3.01
N ASP A 143 19.12 -4.02 -4.30
CA ASP A 143 19.22 -2.75 -5.03
C ASP A 143 17.95 -1.90 -4.90
N ILE A 144 16.90 -2.43 -4.27
CA ILE A 144 15.65 -1.71 -4.02
C ILE A 144 15.85 -0.75 -2.85
N ARG A 145 15.99 0.54 -3.17
CA ARG A 145 16.03 1.63 -2.19
C ARG A 145 14.62 2.04 -1.73
N PRO A 146 14.49 2.74 -0.59
CA PRO A 146 13.20 3.27 -0.13
C PRO A 146 12.49 4.13 -1.18
N GLU A 147 13.24 4.94 -1.93
CA GLU A 147 12.72 5.78 -3.01
C GLU A 147 12.13 4.93 -4.16
N HIS A 148 12.81 3.85 -4.55
CA HIS A 148 12.29 2.91 -5.54
C HIS A 148 11.02 2.25 -5.04
N LEU A 149 10.98 1.85 -3.76
CA LEU A 149 9.80 1.23 -3.15
C LEU A 149 8.59 2.16 -3.27
N LEU A 150 8.76 3.45 -2.94
CA LEU A 150 7.68 4.44 -3.07
C LEU A 150 7.17 4.55 -4.52
N THR A 151 8.06 4.65 -5.50
CA THR A 151 7.68 4.74 -6.92
C THR A 151 6.94 3.47 -7.38
N ILE A 152 7.50 2.29 -7.09
CA ILE A 152 6.91 0.99 -7.47
C ILE A 152 5.51 0.85 -6.86
N MET A 153 5.37 1.18 -5.57
CA MET A 153 4.12 1.08 -4.85
C MET A 153 3.08 2.11 -5.31
N CYS A 154 3.49 3.32 -5.67
CA CYS A 154 2.59 4.31 -6.28
C CYS A 154 2.08 3.82 -7.64
N CYS A 155 2.95 3.23 -8.47
CA CYS A 155 2.55 2.65 -9.75
C CYS A 155 1.62 1.45 -9.55
N PHE A 156 1.96 0.53 -8.65
CA PHE A 156 1.12 -0.60 -8.27
C PHE A 156 -0.25 -0.14 -7.75
N ALA A 157 -0.30 0.95 -6.99
CA ALA A 157 -1.55 1.49 -6.45
C ALA A 157 -2.55 1.93 -7.54
N THR A 158 -2.10 2.24 -8.76
CA THR A 158 -3.00 2.62 -9.87
C THR A 158 -3.84 1.44 -10.38
N VAL A 159 -3.33 0.21 -10.25
CA VAL A 159 -3.98 -1.02 -10.75
C VAL A 159 -4.45 -1.96 -9.64
N TYR A 160 -4.00 -1.74 -8.40
CA TYR A 160 -4.43 -2.51 -7.25
C TYR A 160 -5.82 -2.04 -6.79
N HIS A 161 -6.80 -2.93 -6.69
CA HIS A 161 -8.13 -2.58 -6.15
C HIS A 161 -8.52 -3.61 -5.10
N PRO A 162 -8.16 -3.40 -3.82
CA PRO A 162 -8.50 -4.34 -2.77
C PRO A 162 -10.01 -4.45 -2.63
N VAL A 163 -10.54 -5.68 -2.67
CA VAL A 163 -11.98 -5.95 -2.62
C VAL A 163 -12.63 -5.51 -1.31
N THR A 164 -11.83 -5.39 -0.25
CA THR A 164 -12.25 -4.86 1.05
C THR A 164 -12.32 -3.34 1.08
N SER A 165 -11.77 -2.62 0.10
CA SER A 165 -11.78 -1.16 0.14
C SER A 165 -13.17 -0.59 -0.05
N ALA A 166 -13.47 0.47 0.72
CA ALA A 166 -14.70 1.25 0.56
C ALA A 166 -14.89 1.75 -0.88
N ALA A 167 -13.82 2.11 -1.59
CA ALA A 167 -13.87 2.52 -2.99
C ALA A 167 -14.35 1.38 -3.90
N TYR A 168 -13.81 0.17 -3.73
CA TYR A 168 -14.25 -1.01 -4.48
C TYR A 168 -15.70 -1.38 -4.17
N ILE A 169 -16.09 -1.37 -2.89
CA ILE A 169 -17.46 -1.62 -2.46
C ILE A 169 -18.41 -0.55 -3.02
N LYS A 170 -18.02 0.72 -3.02
CA LYS A 170 -18.81 1.82 -3.59
C LYS A 170 -18.99 1.67 -5.11
N ALA A 171 -17.95 1.25 -5.82
CA ALA A 171 -18.04 0.94 -7.25
C ALA A 171 -18.98 -0.25 -7.51
N MET A 172 -18.85 -1.34 -6.73
CA MET A 172 -19.70 -2.54 -6.83
C MET A 172 -21.16 -2.30 -6.46
N THR A 173 -21.41 -1.51 -5.41
CA THR A 173 -22.76 -1.18 -4.94
C THR A 173 -23.42 -0.07 -5.77
N GLY A 174 -22.76 0.39 -6.83
CA GLY A 174 -23.29 1.36 -7.78
C GLY A 174 -23.50 2.72 -7.11
N GLY A 175 -22.42 3.32 -6.60
CA GLY A 175 -22.37 4.61 -5.89
C GLY A 175 -22.89 5.85 -6.65
N SER A 176 -24.09 5.77 -7.21
CA SER A 176 -24.96 6.88 -7.56
C SER A 176 -25.95 7.09 -6.41
N GLU A 177 -25.89 8.26 -5.80
CA GLU A 177 -26.67 8.70 -4.62
C GLU A 177 -28.20 8.75 -4.80
N GLU A 178 -28.80 8.12 -5.81
CA GLU A 178 -30.25 8.18 -6.06
C GLU A 178 -30.92 6.86 -6.46
N ARG A 179 -30.24 5.71 -6.34
CA ARG A 179 -30.94 4.43 -6.43
C ARG A 179 -31.17 3.88 -5.04
N GLU A 180 -32.44 3.67 -4.69
CA GLU A 180 -32.84 2.87 -3.53
C GLU A 180 -31.98 1.62 -3.48
N GLN A 181 -30.98 1.61 -2.59
CA GLN A 181 -30.13 0.45 -2.42
C GLN A 181 -31.03 -0.71 -2.01
N HIS A 182 -31.03 -1.78 -2.80
CA HIS A 182 -31.79 -2.98 -2.49
C HIS A 182 -31.54 -3.37 -1.02
N PRO A 183 -32.59 -3.68 -0.23
CA PRO A 183 -32.47 -3.87 1.22
C PRO A 183 -31.36 -4.83 1.65
N LEU A 184 -31.10 -5.86 0.83
CA LEU A 184 -30.02 -6.83 1.04
C LEU A 184 -28.63 -6.19 0.93
N LEU A 185 -28.38 -5.36 -0.09
CA LEU A 185 -27.08 -4.69 -0.27
C LEU A 185 -26.78 -3.71 0.87
N ARG A 186 -27.82 -3.06 1.42
CA ARG A 186 -27.69 -2.20 2.61
C ARG A 186 -27.27 -2.99 3.84
N VAL A 187 -27.88 -4.17 4.05
CA VAL A 187 -27.53 -5.07 5.16
C VAL A 187 -26.10 -5.60 5.02
N PHE A 188 -25.69 -6.02 3.82
CA PHE A 188 -24.31 -6.43 3.55
C PHE A 188 -23.30 -5.31 3.80
N GLY A 189 -23.57 -4.09 3.32
CA GLY A 189 -22.72 -2.93 3.59
C GLY A 189 -22.56 -2.63 5.09
N ASN A 190 -23.64 -2.78 5.87
CA ASN A 190 -23.60 -2.60 7.32
C ASN A 190 -22.84 -3.72 8.03
N LEU A 191 -22.97 -4.97 7.58
CA LEU A 191 -22.22 -6.12 8.12
C LEU A 191 -20.72 -5.97 7.89
N ILE A 192 -20.30 -5.54 6.70
CA ILE A 192 -18.89 -5.32 6.38
C ILE A 192 -18.32 -4.17 7.22
N LYS A 193 -19.03 -3.04 7.33
CA LYS A 193 -18.62 -1.93 8.21
C LYS A 193 -18.50 -2.38 9.67
N HIS A 194 -19.45 -3.19 10.15
CA HIS A 194 -19.38 -3.75 11.50
C HIS A 194 -18.18 -4.68 11.66
N GLN A 195 -17.87 -5.50 10.66
CA GLN A 195 -16.73 -6.41 10.68
C GLN A 195 -15.40 -5.65 10.67
N GLU A 196 -15.25 -4.58 9.89
CA GLU A 196 -14.05 -3.73 9.94
C GLU A 196 -13.82 -3.13 11.33
N VAL A 197 -14.87 -2.59 11.94
CA VAL A 197 -14.80 -2.05 13.32
C VAL A 197 -14.48 -3.15 14.33
N THR A 198 -15.09 -4.33 14.17
CA THR A 198 -14.88 -5.47 15.07
C THR A 198 -13.47 -6.04 14.91
N SER A 199 -12.94 -6.13 13.69
CA SER A 199 -11.57 -6.59 13.40
C SER A 199 -10.52 -5.61 13.92
N ALA A 200 -10.78 -4.30 13.84
CA ALA A 200 -9.94 -3.28 14.48
C ALA A 200 -9.98 -3.38 16.02
N SER A 201 -11.11 -3.82 16.59
CA SER A 201 -11.27 -4.05 18.04
C SER A 201 -10.81 -5.44 18.51
N ALA A 202 -10.62 -6.39 17.61
CA ALA A 202 -10.25 -7.78 17.90
C ALA A 202 -8.74 -8.00 17.98
N VAL A 203 -7.95 -6.92 18.09
CA VAL A 203 -6.58 -7.02 18.57
C VAL A 203 -6.66 -7.37 20.05
N PRO A 204 -6.27 -8.59 20.49
CA PRO A 204 -6.28 -8.92 21.90
C PRO A 204 -5.39 -7.92 22.65
N PRO A 205 -5.82 -7.41 23.82
CA PRO A 205 -4.96 -6.60 24.66
C PRO A 205 -3.82 -7.50 25.15
N SER A 206 -2.67 -7.39 24.49
CA SER A 206 -1.38 -7.98 24.84
C SER A 206 -1.33 -9.50 25.05
N LEU A 207 -0.60 -10.20 24.16
CA LEU A 207 0.11 -11.44 24.49
C LEU A 207 1.39 -11.10 25.29
N THR A 208 1.28 -10.28 26.33
CA THR A 208 2.39 -10.14 27.29
C THR A 208 2.27 -11.29 28.25
N GLY A 209 3.12 -12.29 28.04
CA GLY A 209 3.36 -13.37 28.98
C GLY A 209 3.41 -12.91 30.43
N GLN A 210 2.88 -13.71 31.35
CA GLN A 210 3.07 -13.45 32.78
C GLN A 210 4.56 -13.55 33.10
N ARG A 211 5.12 -12.44 33.58
CA ARG A 211 6.51 -12.36 34.04
C ARG A 211 6.58 -13.06 35.40
N ILE A 212 7.23 -14.23 35.45
CA ILE A 212 7.36 -15.02 36.68
C ILE A 212 8.56 -14.53 37.51
N SER A 213 9.60 -13.97 36.87
CA SER A 213 10.72 -13.29 37.52
C SER A 213 11.45 -12.33 36.58
N ASP A 214 12.47 -11.61 37.05
CA ASP A 214 13.21 -10.63 36.25
C ASP A 214 13.79 -11.19 34.95
N ASN A 215 14.04 -12.50 34.88
CA ASN A 215 14.65 -13.19 33.75
C ASN A 215 13.76 -14.23 33.03
N GLU A 216 12.48 -14.40 33.39
CA GLU A 216 11.63 -15.42 32.76
C GLU A 216 10.24 -14.90 32.38
N VAL A 217 9.86 -15.13 31.13
CA VAL A 217 8.54 -14.83 30.55
C VAL A 217 8.03 -16.07 29.81
N ILE A 218 6.79 -16.49 30.09
CA ILE A 218 6.09 -17.53 29.33
C ILE A 218 5.28 -16.85 28.22
N LEU A 219 5.57 -17.16 26.96
CA LEU A 219 4.75 -16.75 25.81
C LEU A 219 3.43 -17.54 25.74
#